data_AF-A0A1V4ULP5-F1
#
_entry.id   AF-A0A1V4ULP5-F1
#
_cell.length_a   1.000
_cell.length_b   1.000
_cell.length_c   1.000
_cell.angle_alpha   90.00
_cell.angle_beta   90.00
_cell.angle_gamma   90.00
#
_symmetry.space_group_name_H-M   'P 1'
#
loop_
_entity.id
_entity.type
_entity.pdbx_description
1 polymer ?
#
loop_
_entity_poly.entity_id
_entity_poly.type
_entity_poly.pdbx_seq_one_letter_code
_entity_poly.pdbx_strand_id
1 'polypeptide(L)'
;MAHQSPCGHRRRMTGDHPPPTYLVTVQVNNRFARKCLARLAEMFTLSRSEQHDPHITLFGPFTLKRCCDPESLLRQILPLSGGNPPSCTARLDDALILRGRRGFAAVVRAFPDEQLSGIATRIRECLLPHTRSCTWIDQLPGQRIFHVSVGFGLRHQRAREILDFLETIPAGRRGPDGIGRLGGTTIESFRLAVIRRGALWKVFDFPTGRWTGRAEFFREDAEEKTLEAFRKRMGFQLDRPRFSPGDAAFVISDLHLGHENIVTYTSRPFPDAAAMDDVLIRNWNFRVKPTDTVYFLGDLAHGRNARRAAEYLSLLSGVIQFVPGNHDTGVAHTGVSIEVSWKSQRFLMVHDPADAPPDYPGFVIHGHLHNNQPDEFPFLNMEKRRVNVTAEVVGYVPLSLDELVEIIGASPDGARFATHADARAALRLA
;
A
#
# COMPACT_ATOMS: atom_id res chain seq x y z
N MET A 1 55.02 0.39 -56.49
CA MET A 1 54.62 -0.99 -56.14
C MET A 1 54.14 -0.98 -54.71
N ALA A 2 52.85 -1.21 -54.49
CA ALA A 2 52.22 -1.14 -53.17
C ALA A 2 52.38 -2.46 -52.42
N HIS A 3 52.98 -2.42 -51.24
CA HIS A 3 53.04 -3.56 -50.32
C HIS A 3 51.66 -3.79 -49.69
N GLN A 4 51.02 -4.91 -50.05
CA GLN A 4 49.83 -5.41 -49.35
C GLN A 4 50.27 -6.11 -48.06
N SER A 5 49.83 -5.58 -46.91
CA SER A 5 49.91 -6.30 -45.63
C SER A 5 48.79 -7.36 -45.56
N PRO A 6 49.03 -8.57 -45.03
CA PRO A 6 48.00 -9.60 -44.95
C PRO A 6 46.93 -9.19 -43.93
N CYS A 7 45.68 -9.27 -44.36
CA CYS A 7 44.49 -9.09 -43.54
C CYS A 7 44.52 -10.06 -42.35
N GLY A 8 44.80 -9.56 -41.15
CA GLY A 8 44.71 -10.32 -39.92
C GLY A 8 43.28 -10.83 -39.71
N HIS A 9 43.09 -12.14 -39.78
CA HIS A 9 41.87 -12.79 -39.34
C HIS A 9 41.61 -12.45 -37.86
N ARG A 10 40.65 -11.55 -37.61
CA ARG A 10 40.01 -11.45 -36.29
C ARG A 10 39.31 -12.77 -36.02
N ARG A 11 39.97 -13.69 -35.31
CA ARG A 11 39.30 -14.79 -34.61
C ARG A 11 38.21 -14.16 -33.73
N ARG A 12 36.94 -14.27 -34.12
CA ARG A 12 35.83 -14.11 -33.19
C ARG A 12 36.02 -15.21 -32.15
N MET A 13 36.48 -14.86 -30.96
CA MET A 13 36.34 -15.75 -29.81
C MET A 13 34.84 -15.91 -29.57
N THR A 14 34.25 -16.99 -30.06
CA THR A 14 32.95 -17.48 -29.62
C THR A 14 33.14 -18.06 -28.23
N GLY A 15 33.36 -17.19 -27.24
CA GLY A 15 33.36 -17.57 -25.84
C GLY A 15 31.94 -17.95 -25.44
N ASP A 16 31.76 -19.19 -24.99
CA ASP A 16 30.51 -19.71 -24.44
C ASP A 16 30.28 -19.01 -23.08
N HIS A 17 29.76 -17.78 -23.11
CA HIS A 17 29.50 -17.03 -21.89
C HIS A 17 28.46 -17.77 -21.03
N PRO A 18 28.68 -17.91 -19.71
CA PRO A 18 27.72 -18.56 -18.85
C PRO A 18 26.36 -17.84 -18.94
N PRO A 19 25.25 -18.59 -18.98
CA PRO A 19 23.93 -18.01 -19.11
C PRO A 19 23.66 -17.05 -17.94
N PRO A 20 23.01 -15.90 -18.18
CA PRO A 20 22.69 -14.96 -17.12
C PRO A 20 21.81 -15.63 -16.06
N THR A 21 22.08 -15.31 -14.79
CA THR A 21 21.18 -15.64 -13.68
C THR A 21 20.07 -14.60 -13.59
N TYR A 22 18.86 -15.08 -13.37
CA TYR A 22 17.65 -14.29 -13.20
C TYR A 22 17.02 -14.51 -11.83
N LEU A 23 16.23 -13.53 -11.39
CA LEU A 23 15.37 -13.59 -10.21
C LEU A 23 14.08 -12.83 -10.53
N VAL A 24 12.93 -13.35 -10.10
CA VAL A 24 11.66 -12.63 -10.18
C VAL A 24 11.20 -12.30 -8.77
N THR A 25 10.92 -11.03 -8.51
CA THR A 25 10.59 -10.50 -7.18
C THR A 25 9.41 -9.54 -7.25
N VAL A 26 8.81 -9.23 -6.11
CA VAL A 26 7.94 -8.06 -5.93
C VAL A 26 8.55 -7.10 -4.92
N GLN A 27 8.30 -5.80 -5.11
CA GLN A 27 8.86 -4.75 -4.25
C GLN A 27 8.06 -4.60 -2.97
N VAL A 28 8.76 -4.39 -1.85
CA VAL A 28 8.13 -3.99 -0.59
C VAL A 28 8.00 -2.47 -0.59
N ASN A 29 6.79 -1.96 -0.78
CA ASN A 29 6.53 -0.51 -0.87
C ASN A 29 6.15 0.13 0.47
N ASN A 30 5.83 -0.68 1.48
CA ASN A 30 5.46 -0.18 2.80
C ASN A 30 6.61 0.66 3.41
N ARG A 31 6.37 1.97 3.60
CA ARG A 31 7.38 2.93 4.09
C ARG A 31 7.92 2.58 5.46
N PHE A 32 7.06 2.10 6.35
CA PHE A 32 7.47 1.67 7.69
C PHE A 32 8.44 0.49 7.60
N ALA A 33 8.09 -0.57 6.86
CA ALA A 33 8.95 -1.73 6.68
C ALA A 33 10.30 -1.35 6.05
N ARG A 34 10.30 -0.53 5.00
CA ARG A 34 11.53 -0.03 4.35
C ARG A 34 12.42 0.76 5.32
N LYS A 35 11.83 1.67 6.12
CA LYS A 35 12.56 2.45 7.14
C LYS A 35 13.15 1.56 8.23
N CYS A 36 12.39 0.57 8.71
CA CYS A 36 12.88 -0.41 9.68
C CYS A 36 14.06 -1.22 9.11
N LEU A 37 13.95 -1.73 7.89
CA LEU A 37 15.02 -2.49 7.24
C LEU A 37 16.28 -1.65 7.01
N ALA A 38 16.14 -0.38 6.62
CA ALA A 38 17.28 0.53 6.47
C ALA A 38 17.98 0.78 7.82
N ARG A 39 17.22 1.02 8.90
CA ARG A 39 17.78 1.20 10.25
C ARG A 39 18.45 -0.06 10.79
N LEU A 40 17.87 -1.24 10.53
CA LEU A 40 18.51 -2.52 10.87
C LEU A 40 19.86 -2.66 10.15
N ALA A 41 19.92 -2.30 8.86
CA ALA A 41 21.17 -2.35 8.10
C ALA A 41 22.24 -1.40 8.66
N GLU A 42 21.86 -0.20 9.10
CA GLU A 42 22.74 0.76 9.77
C GLU A 42 23.22 0.22 11.12
N MET A 43 22.30 -0.20 11.99
CA MET A 43 22.57 -0.70 13.34
C MET A 43 23.50 -1.91 13.34
N PHE A 44 23.29 -2.85 12.40
CA PHE A 44 24.12 -4.05 12.27
C PHE A 44 25.30 -3.87 11.32
N THR A 45 25.58 -2.65 10.84
CA THR A 45 26.69 -2.32 9.92
C THR A 45 26.76 -3.27 8.73
N LEU A 46 25.62 -3.50 8.08
CA LEU A 46 25.53 -4.37 6.91
C LEU A 46 26.17 -3.68 5.69
N SER A 47 27.08 -4.38 5.01
CA SER A 47 27.70 -3.89 3.78
C SER A 47 26.68 -3.84 2.63
N ARG A 48 27.01 -3.12 1.55
CA ARG A 48 26.18 -3.08 0.32
C ARG A 48 25.96 -4.47 -0.30
N SER A 49 26.87 -5.41 -0.07
CA SER A 49 26.77 -6.79 -0.55
C SER A 49 25.93 -7.71 0.34
N GLU A 50 25.61 -7.27 1.55
CA GLU A 50 24.79 -8.01 2.52
C GLU A 50 23.34 -7.51 2.56
N GLN A 51 23.02 -6.48 1.78
CA GLN A 51 21.69 -5.86 1.71
C GLN A 51 21.23 -5.65 0.26
N HIS A 52 19.91 -5.66 0.07
CA HIS A 52 19.25 -5.39 -1.19
C HIS A 52 18.04 -4.49 -0.94
N ASP A 53 17.55 -3.84 -2.00
CA ASP A 53 16.26 -3.15 -1.92
C ASP A 53 15.19 -4.13 -1.41
N PRO A 54 14.36 -3.76 -0.41
CA PRO A 54 13.38 -4.67 0.17
C PRO A 54 12.44 -5.29 -0.86
N HIS A 55 12.44 -6.62 -0.93
CA HIS A 55 11.65 -7.39 -1.89
C HIS A 55 11.23 -8.75 -1.34
N ILE A 56 10.21 -9.36 -1.95
CA ILE A 56 9.89 -10.78 -1.81
C ILE A 56 10.26 -11.49 -3.11
N THR A 57 11.01 -12.59 -3.02
CA THR A 57 11.31 -13.41 -4.20
C THR A 57 10.13 -14.33 -4.53
N LEU A 58 9.66 -14.27 -5.77
CA LEU A 58 8.60 -15.15 -6.30
C LEU A 58 9.16 -16.39 -7.02
N PHE A 59 10.30 -16.26 -7.69
CA PHE A 59 10.94 -17.37 -8.40
C PHE A 59 12.44 -17.15 -8.58
N GLY A 60 13.24 -18.19 -8.34
CA GLY A 60 14.69 -18.19 -8.52
C GLY A 60 15.51 -18.04 -7.23
N PRO A 61 16.84 -17.91 -7.37
CA PRO A 61 17.57 -17.67 -8.62
C PRO A 61 17.54 -18.82 -9.64
N PHE A 62 17.51 -18.48 -10.94
CA PHE A 62 17.47 -19.47 -12.03
C PHE A 62 18.30 -19.06 -13.25
N THR A 63 18.61 -20.03 -14.12
CA THR A 63 19.11 -19.80 -15.48
C THR A 63 18.18 -20.48 -16.48
N LEU A 64 18.15 -19.99 -17.72
CA LEU A 64 17.29 -20.52 -18.77
C LEU A 64 18.06 -21.38 -19.79
N LYS A 65 17.34 -22.28 -20.47
CA LYS A 65 17.82 -23.01 -21.64
C LYS A 65 18.21 -22.02 -22.76
N ARG A 66 19.09 -22.45 -23.68
CA ARG A 66 19.50 -21.62 -24.84
C ARG A 66 18.25 -21.20 -25.62
N CYS A 67 18.24 -19.97 -26.12
CA CYS A 67 17.13 -19.33 -26.87
C CYS A 67 15.87 -18.97 -26.07
N CYS A 68 15.80 -19.25 -24.76
CA CYS A 68 14.69 -18.77 -23.93
C CYS A 68 14.95 -17.36 -23.39
N ASP A 69 13.92 -16.52 -23.40
CA ASP A 69 13.94 -15.15 -22.87
C ASP A 69 12.87 -14.99 -21.79
N PRO A 70 13.22 -14.55 -20.55
CA PRO A 70 12.26 -14.50 -19.46
C PRO A 70 11.19 -13.42 -19.66
N GLU A 71 11.50 -12.32 -20.36
CA GLU A 71 10.52 -11.28 -20.64
C GLU A 71 9.44 -11.81 -21.58
N SER A 72 9.83 -12.48 -22.67
CA SER A 72 8.91 -13.12 -23.62
C SER A 72 8.02 -14.17 -22.97
N LEU A 73 8.57 -14.95 -22.03
CA LEU A 73 7.80 -15.95 -21.26
C LEU A 73 6.80 -15.27 -20.32
N LEU A 74 7.26 -14.32 -19.50
CA LEU A 74 6.41 -13.63 -18.53
C LEU A 74 5.31 -12.80 -19.18
N ARG A 75 5.55 -12.25 -20.38
CA ARG A 75 4.53 -11.53 -21.16
C ARG A 75 3.37 -12.41 -21.64
N GLN A 76 3.52 -13.73 -21.62
CA GLN A 76 2.41 -14.66 -21.92
C GLN A 76 1.41 -14.75 -20.78
N ILE A 77 1.84 -14.45 -19.54
CA ILE A 77 1.02 -14.55 -18.34
C ILE A 77 0.74 -13.20 -17.67
N LEU A 78 1.42 -12.13 -18.10
CA LEU A 78 1.26 -10.77 -17.60
C LEU A 78 1.15 -9.76 -18.77
N PRO A 79 0.06 -8.97 -18.84
CA PRO A 79 -0.99 -8.81 -17.84
C PRO A 79 -1.91 -10.04 -17.71
N LEU A 80 -2.54 -10.19 -16.54
CA LEU A 80 -3.46 -11.29 -16.26
C LEU A 80 -4.74 -11.13 -17.11
N SER A 81 -5.22 -12.22 -17.71
CA SER A 81 -6.41 -12.21 -18.58
C SER A 81 -7.70 -11.74 -17.88
N GLY A 82 -7.80 -11.92 -16.56
CA GLY A 82 -8.93 -11.45 -15.74
C GLY A 82 -8.77 -10.01 -15.24
N GLY A 83 -7.76 -9.28 -15.71
CA GLY A 83 -7.33 -8.00 -15.14
C GLY A 83 -6.24 -8.20 -14.08
N ASN A 84 -5.28 -7.28 -14.05
CA ASN A 84 -4.25 -7.28 -13.00
C ASN A 84 -4.88 -6.86 -11.68
N PRO A 85 -4.43 -7.35 -10.52
CA PRO A 85 -4.82 -6.74 -9.26
C PRO A 85 -4.30 -5.29 -9.18
N PRO A 86 -4.93 -4.41 -8.39
CA PRO A 86 -4.40 -3.05 -8.16
C PRO A 86 -3.10 -3.11 -7.34
N SER A 87 -3.00 -4.07 -6.43
CA SER A 87 -1.80 -4.38 -5.66
C SER A 87 -1.85 -5.83 -5.21
N CYS A 88 -0.73 -6.35 -4.72
CA CYS A 88 -0.71 -7.61 -4.00
C CYS A 88 -0.11 -7.41 -2.62
N THR A 89 -0.56 -8.19 -1.66
CA THR A 89 -0.15 -8.03 -0.27
C THR A 89 0.55 -9.27 0.28
N ALA A 90 1.34 -9.06 1.33
CA ALA A 90 1.84 -10.14 2.17
C ALA A 90 1.89 -9.70 3.63
N ARG A 91 1.44 -10.55 4.55
CA ARG A 91 1.56 -10.29 5.98
C ARG A 91 2.93 -10.74 6.48
N LEU A 92 3.69 -9.83 7.08
CA LEU A 92 4.94 -10.15 7.75
C LEU A 92 4.67 -10.80 9.10
N ASP A 93 5.56 -11.70 9.49
CA ASP A 93 5.37 -12.53 10.68
C ASP A 93 6.72 -12.75 11.41
N ASP A 94 6.98 -13.94 11.94
CA ASP A 94 8.22 -14.21 12.66
C ASP A 94 9.45 -14.13 11.74
N ALA A 95 10.56 -13.78 12.35
CA ALA A 95 11.86 -13.83 11.72
C ALA A 95 12.47 -15.24 11.80
N LEU A 96 13.33 -15.59 10.86
CA LEU A 96 14.11 -16.83 10.88
C LEU A 96 15.47 -16.66 10.20
N ILE A 97 16.31 -17.69 10.36
CA ILE A 97 17.58 -17.81 9.64
C ILE A 97 17.41 -18.81 8.50
N LEU A 98 17.80 -18.40 7.29
CA LEU A 98 17.88 -19.27 6.11
C LEU A 98 19.35 -19.54 5.76
N ARG A 99 19.66 -20.79 5.38
CA ARG A 99 20.99 -21.17 4.88
C ARG A 99 21.01 -21.12 3.35
N GLY A 100 21.85 -20.24 2.80
CA GLY A 100 22.08 -20.10 1.37
C GLY A 100 23.46 -20.61 0.94
N ARG A 101 23.75 -20.50 -0.36
CA ARG A 101 25.07 -20.88 -0.93
C ARG A 101 26.22 -20.00 -0.48
N ARG A 102 25.93 -18.75 -0.10
CA ARG A 102 26.92 -17.71 0.26
C ARG A 102 26.96 -17.42 1.75
N GLY A 103 26.40 -18.28 2.60
CA GLY A 103 26.27 -18.06 4.03
C GLY A 103 24.81 -18.08 4.47
N PHE A 104 24.50 -17.33 5.52
CA PHE A 104 23.18 -17.28 6.15
C PHE A 104 22.46 -15.97 5.80
N ALA A 105 21.14 -15.99 5.91
CA ALA A 105 20.31 -14.81 5.79
C ALA A 105 19.40 -14.70 7.01
N ALA A 106 19.32 -13.51 7.59
CA ALA A 106 18.30 -13.15 8.56
C ALA A 106 17.12 -12.55 7.79
N VAL A 107 15.94 -13.16 7.94
CA VAL A 107 14.77 -12.83 7.13
C VAL A 107 13.52 -12.72 8.01
N VAL A 108 12.53 -11.97 7.54
CA VAL A 108 11.18 -11.95 8.11
C VAL A 108 10.26 -12.73 7.17
N ARG A 109 9.53 -13.73 7.68
CA ARG A 109 8.56 -14.47 6.87
C ARG A 109 7.49 -13.53 6.34
N ALA A 110 7.06 -13.80 5.11
CA ALA A 110 5.95 -13.12 4.49
C ALA A 110 4.90 -14.16 4.10
N PHE A 111 3.65 -13.94 4.47
CA PHE A 111 2.51 -14.75 4.07
C PHE A 111 1.76 -14.02 2.96
N PRO A 112 1.98 -14.39 1.69
CA PRO A 112 1.31 -13.74 0.56
C PRO A 112 -0.20 -13.93 0.63
N ASP A 113 -0.95 -12.95 0.13
CA ASP A 113 -2.37 -13.12 -0.16
C ASP A 113 -2.60 -14.11 -1.33
N GLU A 114 -3.87 -14.40 -1.62
CA GLU A 114 -4.24 -15.31 -2.70
C GLU A 114 -3.75 -14.79 -4.07
N GLN A 115 -3.80 -13.48 -4.29
CA GLN A 115 -3.37 -12.85 -5.54
C GLN A 115 -1.86 -13.04 -5.79
N LEU A 116 -1.02 -12.72 -4.79
CA LEU A 116 0.42 -12.88 -4.88
C LEU A 116 0.81 -14.36 -5.00
N SER A 117 0.14 -15.23 -4.26
CA SER A 117 0.34 -16.68 -4.33
C SER A 117 -0.01 -17.24 -5.71
N GLY A 118 -1.12 -16.79 -6.30
CA GLY A 118 -1.55 -17.14 -7.64
C GLY A 118 -0.56 -16.66 -8.71
N ILE A 119 -0.07 -15.42 -8.59
CA ILE A 119 0.95 -14.87 -9.49
C ILE A 119 2.27 -15.66 -9.39
N ALA A 120 2.74 -15.95 -8.18
CA ALA A 120 3.94 -16.76 -7.97
C ALA A 120 3.81 -18.16 -8.58
N THR A 121 2.64 -18.78 -8.44
CA THR A 121 2.34 -20.10 -9.03
C THR A 121 2.38 -20.06 -10.55
N ARG A 122 1.73 -19.07 -11.19
CA ARG A 122 1.77 -18.88 -12.64
C ARG A 122 3.18 -18.64 -13.17
N ILE A 123 3.97 -17.83 -12.46
CA ILE A 123 5.37 -17.58 -12.81
C ILE A 123 6.19 -18.87 -12.76
N ARG A 124 6.02 -19.67 -11.70
CA ARG A 124 6.70 -20.98 -11.58
C ARG A 124 6.34 -21.89 -12.76
N GLU A 125 5.05 -22.07 -13.02
CA GLU A 125 4.55 -22.94 -14.10
C GLU A 125 5.01 -22.47 -15.48
N CYS A 126 5.06 -21.16 -15.71
CA CYS A 126 5.55 -20.57 -16.94
C CYS A 126 7.07 -20.73 -17.10
N LEU A 127 7.87 -20.48 -16.06
CA LEU A 127 9.33 -20.42 -16.19
C LEU A 127 10.02 -21.77 -15.99
N LEU A 128 9.56 -22.59 -15.04
CA LEU A 128 10.23 -23.84 -14.63
C LEU A 128 10.55 -24.78 -15.80
N PRO A 129 9.64 -25.04 -16.77
CA PRO A 129 9.92 -25.92 -17.92
C PRO A 129 11.08 -25.45 -18.81
N HIS A 130 11.38 -24.14 -18.78
CA HIS A 130 12.42 -23.51 -19.58
C HIS A 130 13.73 -23.28 -18.80
N THR A 131 13.77 -23.62 -17.51
CA THR A 131 14.98 -23.48 -16.71
C THR A 131 16.05 -24.50 -17.11
N ARG A 132 17.30 -24.06 -17.13
CA ARG A 132 18.49 -24.92 -17.15
C ARG A 132 18.93 -25.25 -15.72
N SER A 133 18.80 -24.30 -14.82
CA SER A 133 18.99 -24.51 -13.38
C SER A 133 18.04 -23.61 -12.61
N CYS A 134 17.54 -24.09 -11.47
CA CYS A 134 16.66 -23.35 -10.58
C CYS A 134 16.93 -23.80 -9.14
N THR A 135 16.58 -22.95 -8.18
CA THR A 135 16.57 -23.28 -6.75
C THR A 135 15.63 -24.45 -6.45
N TRP A 136 16.03 -25.32 -5.53
CA TRP A 136 15.25 -26.51 -5.16
C TRP A 136 13.83 -26.16 -4.69
N ILE A 137 13.71 -25.03 -4.00
CA ILE A 137 12.46 -24.53 -3.39
C ILE A 137 11.38 -24.15 -4.41
N ASP A 138 11.77 -24.00 -5.69
CA ASP A 138 10.88 -23.68 -6.80
C ASP A 138 10.49 -24.90 -7.64
N GLN A 139 11.10 -26.06 -7.39
CA GLN A 139 10.89 -27.25 -8.21
C GLN A 139 9.52 -27.87 -7.95
N LEU A 140 9.00 -27.72 -6.73
CA LEU A 140 7.72 -28.26 -6.31
C LEU A 140 6.77 -27.13 -5.87
N PRO A 141 5.47 -27.24 -6.17
CA PRO A 141 4.47 -26.30 -5.67
C PRO A 141 4.49 -26.21 -4.13
N GLY A 142 4.23 -25.03 -3.58
CA GLY A 142 4.05 -24.82 -2.14
C GLY A 142 5.31 -24.86 -1.28
N GLN A 143 6.49 -25.16 -1.83
CA GLN A 143 7.73 -25.21 -1.03
C GLN A 143 8.35 -23.83 -0.76
N ARG A 144 8.02 -22.82 -1.56
CA ARG A 144 8.61 -21.48 -1.47
C ARG A 144 8.33 -20.82 -0.12
N ILE A 145 9.41 -20.54 0.61
CA ILE A 145 9.39 -19.69 1.80
C ILE A 145 9.44 -18.24 1.31
N PHE A 146 8.29 -17.58 1.31
CA PHE A 146 8.20 -16.15 1.04
C PHE A 146 8.75 -15.38 2.24
N HIS A 147 9.62 -14.40 1.97
CA HIS A 147 10.30 -13.65 3.01
C HIS A 147 10.83 -12.33 2.47
N VAL A 148 11.08 -11.40 3.39
CA VAL A 148 11.86 -10.18 3.16
C VAL A 148 13.19 -10.33 3.89
N SER A 149 14.30 -10.13 3.18
CA SER A 149 15.63 -10.23 3.78
C SER A 149 15.98 -8.96 4.56
N VAL A 150 16.43 -9.12 5.80
CA VAL A 150 17.08 -8.05 6.58
C VAL A 150 18.56 -7.96 6.20
N GLY A 151 19.20 -9.13 6.09
CA GLY A 151 20.56 -9.27 5.59
C GLY A 151 20.83 -10.67 5.08
N PHE A 152 21.77 -10.82 4.16
CA PHE A 152 22.14 -12.10 3.56
C PHE A 152 23.64 -12.22 3.32
N GLY A 153 24.13 -13.43 3.08
CA GLY A 153 25.58 -13.68 2.94
C GLY A 153 26.32 -13.54 4.28
N LEU A 154 25.59 -13.62 5.39
CA LEU A 154 26.09 -13.40 6.73
C LEU A 154 26.78 -14.65 7.28
N ARG A 155 27.65 -14.44 8.28
CA ARG A 155 28.03 -15.51 9.21
C ARG A 155 26.82 -15.88 10.08
N HIS A 156 26.74 -17.14 10.51
CA HIS A 156 25.62 -17.62 11.33
C HIS A 156 25.41 -16.77 12.60
N GLN A 157 26.49 -16.43 13.30
CA GLN A 157 26.44 -15.62 14.53
C GLN A 157 25.77 -14.26 14.28
N ARG A 158 26.20 -13.52 13.25
CA ARG A 158 25.60 -12.23 12.90
C ARG A 158 24.13 -12.37 12.48
N ALA A 159 23.77 -13.44 11.76
CA ALA A 159 22.36 -13.70 11.44
C ALA A 159 21.53 -13.97 12.71
N ARG A 160 22.11 -14.64 13.72
CA ARG A 160 21.45 -14.88 15.02
C ARG A 160 21.31 -13.60 15.84
N GLU A 161 22.33 -12.75 15.89
CA GLU A 161 22.25 -11.44 16.56
C GLU A 161 21.11 -10.57 16.01
N ILE A 162 20.94 -10.54 14.68
CA ILE A 162 19.83 -9.83 14.03
C ILE A 162 18.48 -10.46 14.42
N LEU A 163 18.39 -11.79 14.42
CA LEU A 163 17.17 -12.50 14.78
C LEU A 163 16.77 -12.25 16.25
N ASP A 164 17.73 -12.40 17.17
CA ASP A 164 17.54 -12.12 18.60
C ASP A 164 17.01 -10.70 18.81
N PHE A 165 17.61 -9.71 18.14
CA PHE A 165 17.15 -8.33 18.22
C PHE A 165 15.70 -8.17 17.74
N LEU A 166 15.33 -8.74 16.59
CA LEU A 166 13.95 -8.65 16.08
C LEU A 166 12.92 -9.27 17.04
N GLU A 167 13.31 -10.33 17.76
CA GLU A 167 12.48 -10.99 18.78
C GLU A 167 12.26 -10.11 20.03
N THR A 168 13.15 -9.15 20.31
CA THR A 168 13.01 -8.22 21.45
C THR A 168 11.99 -7.09 21.24
N ILE A 169 11.55 -6.84 20.00
CA ILE A 169 10.69 -5.69 19.68
C ILE A 169 9.21 -6.04 19.96
N PRO A 170 8.56 -5.42 20.96
CA PRO A 170 7.17 -5.70 21.28
C PRO A 170 6.21 -5.18 20.19
N ALA A 171 5.04 -5.82 20.09
CA ALA A 171 3.98 -5.37 19.18
C ALA A 171 3.48 -3.97 19.58
N GLY A 172 3.18 -3.13 18.58
CA GLY A 172 2.56 -1.82 18.82
C GLY A 172 3.46 -0.74 19.43
N ARG A 173 4.76 -0.98 19.65
CA ARG A 173 5.72 0.05 20.10
C ARG A 173 6.92 0.15 19.16
N ARG A 174 7.49 1.34 19.05
CA ARG A 174 8.82 1.57 18.47
C ARG A 174 9.85 1.43 19.59
N GLY A 175 10.95 0.74 19.33
CA GLY A 175 12.10 0.73 20.22
C GLY A 175 12.72 2.14 20.35
N PRO A 176 13.61 2.37 21.35
CA PRO A 176 14.31 3.65 21.53
C PRO A 176 15.23 4.02 20.34
N ASP A 177 15.62 3.03 19.55
CA ASP A 177 16.32 3.13 18.26
C ASP A 177 15.39 3.50 17.08
N GLY A 178 14.08 3.58 17.34
CA GLY A 178 13.04 3.88 16.37
C GLY A 178 12.73 2.74 15.41
N ILE A 179 13.20 1.51 15.68
CA ILE A 179 12.82 0.32 14.90
C ILE A 179 11.55 -0.25 15.51
N GLY A 180 10.53 -0.47 14.69
CA GLY A 180 9.27 -1.08 15.12
C GLY A 180 9.20 -2.55 14.70
N ARG A 181 8.27 -3.29 15.33
CA ARG A 181 8.06 -4.71 15.03
C ARG A 181 7.59 -4.87 13.58
N LEU A 182 8.33 -5.65 12.79
CA LEU A 182 7.95 -5.98 11.42
C LEU A 182 6.82 -7.01 11.38
N GLY A 183 6.83 -8.00 12.27
CA GLY A 183 5.76 -9.00 12.39
C GLY A 183 4.41 -8.35 12.69
N GLY A 184 3.38 -8.78 11.95
CA GLY A 184 2.04 -8.19 11.96
C GLY A 184 1.83 -7.10 10.91
N THR A 185 2.90 -6.60 10.26
CA THR A 185 2.77 -5.58 9.20
C THR A 185 2.31 -6.24 7.90
N THR A 186 1.24 -5.73 7.30
CA THR A 186 0.89 -6.07 5.92
C THR A 186 1.67 -5.17 4.96
N ILE A 187 2.45 -5.78 4.07
CA ILE A 187 3.19 -5.07 3.03
C ILE A 187 2.41 -5.11 1.72
N GLU A 188 2.34 -3.96 1.05
CA GLU A 188 1.74 -3.82 -0.26
C GLU A 188 2.81 -3.77 -1.36
N SER A 189 2.51 -4.42 -2.48
CA SER A 189 3.38 -4.55 -3.64
C SER A 189 2.64 -4.15 -4.91
N PHE A 190 3.14 -3.13 -5.61
CA PHE A 190 2.57 -2.65 -6.87
C PHE A 190 3.31 -3.16 -8.10
N ARG A 191 4.52 -3.68 -7.92
CA ARG A 191 5.46 -3.94 -9.02
C ARG A 191 6.17 -5.27 -8.85
N LEU A 192 6.20 -6.02 -9.95
CA LEU A 192 7.03 -7.19 -10.13
C LEU A 192 8.32 -6.78 -10.85
N ALA A 193 9.46 -7.19 -10.35
CA ALA A 193 10.77 -6.93 -10.92
C ALA A 193 11.43 -8.21 -11.42
N VAL A 194 12.04 -8.14 -12.60
CA VAL A 194 12.95 -9.15 -13.13
C VAL A 194 14.37 -8.62 -12.97
N ILE A 195 15.17 -9.31 -12.18
CA ILE A 195 16.58 -9.02 -11.97
C ILE A 195 17.39 -9.90 -12.92
N ARG A 196 18.35 -9.32 -13.64
CA ARG A 196 19.28 -10.02 -14.54
C ARG A 196 20.71 -9.71 -14.12
N ARG A 197 21.49 -10.75 -13.81
CA ARG A 197 22.89 -10.62 -13.32
C ARG A 197 22.99 -9.69 -12.09
N GLY A 198 22.03 -9.78 -11.18
CA GLY A 198 22.00 -8.97 -9.95
C GLY A 198 21.56 -7.52 -10.13
N ALA A 199 21.19 -7.09 -11.34
CA ALA A 199 20.67 -5.74 -11.61
C ALA A 199 19.22 -5.77 -12.08
N LEU A 200 18.44 -4.78 -11.68
CA LEU A 200 17.10 -4.54 -12.21
C LEU A 200 17.12 -4.47 -13.74
N TRP A 201 16.30 -5.28 -14.40
CA TRP A 201 16.22 -5.37 -15.86
C TRP A 201 14.87 -4.91 -16.41
N LYS A 202 13.78 -5.52 -15.94
CA LYS A 202 12.40 -5.23 -16.37
C LYS A 202 11.48 -5.16 -15.16
N VAL A 203 10.44 -4.33 -15.25
CA VAL A 203 9.42 -4.20 -14.23
C VAL A 203 8.05 -4.31 -14.87
N PHE A 204 7.16 -5.05 -14.24
CA PHE A 204 5.73 -5.04 -14.54
C PHE A 204 5.00 -4.33 -13.41
N ASP A 205 4.20 -3.33 -13.76
CA ASP A 205 3.46 -2.50 -12.83
C ASP A 205 1.98 -2.93 -12.81
N PHE A 206 1.50 -3.44 -11.67
CA PHE A 206 0.14 -3.98 -11.55
C PHE A 206 -0.95 -2.92 -11.74
N PRO A 207 -0.87 -1.73 -11.09
CA PRO A 207 -1.85 -0.68 -11.31
C PRO A 207 -2.03 -0.27 -12.77
N THR A 208 -0.92 0.00 -13.47
CA THR A 208 -0.95 0.50 -14.86
C THR A 208 -1.05 -0.62 -15.90
N GLY A 209 -0.72 -1.87 -15.53
CA GLY A 209 -0.67 -3.02 -16.41
C GLY A 209 0.46 -2.95 -17.45
N ARG A 210 1.49 -2.13 -17.21
CA ARG A 210 2.57 -1.86 -18.18
C ARG A 210 3.89 -2.49 -17.77
N TRP A 211 4.63 -2.95 -18.78
CA TRP A 211 6.03 -3.32 -18.64
C TRP A 211 6.92 -2.11 -18.90
N THR A 212 7.89 -1.88 -18.02
CA THR A 212 8.85 -0.79 -18.12
C THR A 212 10.29 -1.31 -18.01
N GLY A 213 11.23 -0.54 -18.57
CA GLY A 213 12.66 -0.81 -18.44
C GLY A 213 13.28 -0.13 -17.22
N ARG A 214 14.55 -0.46 -16.94
CA ARG A 214 15.33 0.14 -15.85
C ARG A 214 15.30 1.69 -15.86
N ALA A 215 15.47 2.31 -17.02
CA ALA A 215 15.55 3.77 -17.13
C ALA A 215 14.22 4.45 -16.72
N GLU A 216 13.09 3.88 -17.15
CA GLU A 216 11.76 4.38 -16.79
C GLU A 216 11.44 4.15 -15.31
N PHE A 217 11.87 3.01 -14.76
CA PHE A 217 11.65 2.69 -13.35
C PHE A 217 12.30 3.70 -12.39
N PHE A 218 13.48 4.23 -12.73
CA PHE A 218 14.20 5.21 -11.92
C PHE A 218 13.88 6.67 -12.26
N ARG A 219 12.83 6.94 -13.05
CA ARG A 219 12.34 8.30 -13.24
C ARG A 219 11.69 8.80 -11.95
N GLU A 220 11.87 10.07 -11.64
CA GLU A 220 11.28 10.72 -10.45
C GLU A 220 9.75 10.59 -10.41
N ASP A 221 9.10 10.62 -11.56
CA ASP A 221 7.63 10.54 -11.68
C ASP A 221 7.07 9.11 -11.71
N ALA A 222 7.92 8.08 -11.66
CA ALA A 222 7.47 6.70 -11.85
C ALA A 222 6.57 6.23 -10.70
N GLU A 223 7.00 6.43 -9.45
CA GLU A 223 6.24 6.02 -8.25
C GLU A 223 4.87 6.70 -8.18
N GLU A 224 4.82 8.01 -8.42
CA GLU A 224 3.56 8.75 -8.39
C GLU A 224 2.58 8.25 -9.46
N LYS A 225 3.03 7.91 -10.67
CA LYS A 225 2.14 7.33 -11.70
C LYS A 225 1.54 5.99 -11.28
N THR A 226 2.31 5.17 -10.56
CA THR A 226 1.84 3.89 -10.02
C THR A 226 0.80 4.12 -8.93
N LEU A 227 1.08 5.01 -7.99
CA LEU A 227 0.16 5.36 -6.91
C LEU A 227 -1.11 6.02 -7.45
N GLU A 228 -1.00 6.92 -8.43
CA GLU A 228 -2.16 7.54 -9.09
C GLU A 228 -3.04 6.48 -9.77
N ALA A 229 -2.46 5.57 -10.54
CA ALA A 229 -3.19 4.48 -11.18
C ALA A 229 -3.85 3.56 -10.13
N PHE A 230 -3.16 3.28 -9.02
CA PHE A 230 -3.71 2.51 -7.90
C PHE A 230 -4.90 3.24 -7.28
N ARG A 231 -4.74 4.52 -6.90
CA ARG A 231 -5.79 5.34 -6.29
C ARG A 231 -7.03 5.42 -7.17
N LYS A 232 -6.86 5.64 -8.48
CA LYS A 232 -7.99 5.67 -9.43
C LYS A 232 -8.73 4.34 -9.50
N ARG A 233 -8.00 3.22 -9.52
CA ARG A 233 -8.60 1.87 -9.56
C ARG A 233 -9.31 1.49 -8.26
N MET A 234 -8.84 1.99 -7.13
CA MET A 234 -9.46 1.79 -5.81
C MET A 234 -10.59 2.78 -5.52
N GLY A 235 -10.83 3.78 -6.39
CA GLY A 235 -11.80 4.86 -6.14
C GLY A 235 -11.31 5.94 -5.19
N PHE A 236 -10.06 5.86 -4.70
CA PHE A 236 -9.43 6.83 -3.81
C PHE A 236 -9.05 8.15 -4.48
N GLN A 237 -9.06 8.19 -5.81
CA GLN A 237 -8.86 9.41 -6.57
C GLN A 237 -9.89 9.47 -7.70
N LEU A 238 -10.75 10.48 -7.65
CA LEU A 238 -11.74 10.74 -8.67
C LEU A 238 -11.07 11.33 -9.92
N ASP A 239 -11.52 10.87 -11.08
CA ASP A 239 -11.05 11.30 -12.40
C ASP A 239 -11.93 12.39 -13.03
N ARG A 240 -13.16 12.54 -12.52
CA ARG A 240 -14.14 13.53 -12.97
C ARG A 240 -15.15 13.85 -11.85
N PRO A 241 -15.86 14.98 -11.94
CA PRO A 241 -16.96 15.29 -11.04
C PRO A 241 -18.04 14.19 -11.02
N ARG A 242 -18.57 13.91 -9.82
CA ARG A 242 -19.63 12.93 -9.49
C ARG A 242 -20.62 13.54 -8.50
N PHE A 243 -21.30 14.59 -8.95
CA PHE A 243 -22.29 15.30 -8.14
C PHE A 243 -23.57 14.49 -7.96
N SER A 244 -24.18 14.60 -6.78
CA SER A 244 -25.53 14.08 -6.53
C SER A 244 -26.60 14.95 -7.22
N PRO A 245 -27.74 14.37 -7.63
CA PRO A 245 -28.89 15.13 -8.09
C PRO A 245 -29.53 15.88 -6.92
N GLY A 246 -29.91 17.15 -7.13
CA GLY A 246 -30.46 18.00 -6.05
C GLY A 246 -29.43 18.36 -4.97
N ASP A 247 -29.85 19.09 -3.93
CA ASP A 247 -28.98 19.38 -2.78
C ASP A 247 -28.79 18.12 -1.94
N ALA A 248 -27.54 17.78 -1.64
CA ALA A 248 -27.18 16.58 -0.89
C ALA A 248 -26.40 16.90 0.39
N ALA A 249 -26.39 15.94 1.31
CA ALA A 249 -25.57 15.99 2.52
C ALA A 249 -24.46 14.95 2.46
N PHE A 250 -23.25 15.37 2.84
CA PHE A 250 -22.06 14.54 2.90
C PHE A 250 -21.42 14.57 4.28
N VAL A 251 -20.60 13.57 4.58
CA VAL A 251 -19.83 13.48 5.82
C VAL A 251 -18.43 12.93 5.55
N ILE A 252 -17.41 13.50 6.20
CA ILE A 252 -16.02 13.04 6.18
C ILE A 252 -15.25 13.66 7.35
N SER A 253 -14.12 13.06 7.72
CA SER A 253 -13.25 13.54 8.79
C SER A 253 -11.76 13.31 8.47
N ASP A 254 -10.89 13.94 9.26
CA ASP A 254 -9.46 13.63 9.35
C ASP A 254 -8.71 13.76 8.01
N LEU A 255 -8.95 14.86 7.27
CA LEU A 255 -8.20 15.11 6.04
C LEU A 255 -6.69 15.24 6.33
N HIS A 256 -6.33 15.82 7.48
CA HIS A 256 -4.93 16.04 7.88
C HIS A 256 -4.09 16.69 6.77
N LEU A 257 -4.64 17.73 6.14
CA LEU A 257 -3.95 18.46 5.08
C LEU A 257 -2.61 19.02 5.60
N GLY A 258 -1.54 18.85 4.82
CA GLY A 258 -0.17 19.22 5.15
C GLY A 258 0.56 18.26 6.10
N HIS A 259 -0.04 17.15 6.52
CA HIS A 259 0.51 16.28 7.57
C HIS A 259 1.38 15.14 7.02
N GLU A 260 2.68 15.37 6.84
CA GLU A 260 3.59 14.36 6.24
C GLU A 260 3.59 12.99 6.96
N ASN A 261 3.44 12.98 8.28
CA ASN A 261 3.47 11.73 9.04
C ASN A 261 2.19 10.89 8.88
N ILE A 262 1.04 11.48 8.55
CA ILE A 262 -0.23 10.74 8.41
C ILE A 262 -0.15 9.72 7.28
N VAL A 263 0.56 10.07 6.20
CA VAL A 263 0.79 9.21 5.03
C VAL A 263 1.40 7.87 5.45
N THR A 264 2.38 7.90 6.38
CA THR A 264 2.98 6.65 6.88
C THR A 264 2.15 6.03 8.00
N TYR A 265 1.54 6.84 8.87
CA TYR A 265 0.82 6.35 10.05
C TYR A 265 -0.41 5.51 9.69
N THR A 266 -1.17 5.91 8.68
CA THR A 266 -2.38 5.20 8.21
C THR A 266 -2.19 4.50 6.87
N SER A 267 -0.94 4.44 6.38
CA SER A 267 -0.57 3.87 5.08
C SER A 267 -1.35 4.48 3.91
N ARG A 268 -1.54 5.81 3.92
CA ARG A 268 -2.23 6.48 2.80
C ARG A 268 -1.41 6.35 1.51
N PRO A 269 -2.04 6.08 0.35
CA PRO A 269 -1.36 5.79 -0.91
C PRO A 269 -0.87 7.06 -1.62
N PHE A 270 -0.13 7.91 -0.92
CA PHE A 270 0.43 9.16 -1.43
C PHE A 270 1.95 9.19 -1.24
N PRO A 271 2.69 9.82 -2.17
CA PRO A 271 4.13 9.96 -2.02
C PRO A 271 4.52 10.98 -0.94
N ASP A 272 3.67 11.95 -0.65
CA ASP A 272 3.91 13.02 0.33
C ASP A 272 2.59 13.73 0.67
N ALA A 273 2.64 14.65 1.63
CA ALA A 273 1.48 15.45 2.00
C ALA A 273 0.98 16.37 0.86
N ALA A 274 1.86 16.86 0.00
CA ALA A 274 1.46 17.79 -1.07
C ALA A 274 0.57 17.08 -2.12
N ALA A 275 0.98 15.91 -2.58
CA ALA A 275 0.19 15.07 -3.49
C ALA A 275 -1.11 14.60 -2.84
N MET A 276 -1.09 14.33 -1.53
CA MET A 276 -2.29 14.00 -0.76
C MET A 276 -3.28 15.17 -0.73
N ASP A 277 -2.83 16.37 -0.33
CA ASP A 277 -3.66 17.56 -0.26
C ASP A 277 -4.37 17.83 -1.59
N ASP A 278 -3.61 17.80 -2.70
CA ASP A 278 -4.13 18.02 -4.04
C ASP A 278 -5.23 17.02 -4.43
N VAL A 279 -5.07 15.74 -4.07
CA VAL A 279 -6.06 14.71 -4.36
C VAL A 279 -7.29 14.83 -3.45
N LEU A 280 -7.12 15.06 -2.15
CA LEU A 280 -8.23 15.18 -1.22
C LEU A 280 -9.12 16.40 -1.53
N ILE A 281 -8.50 17.55 -1.80
CA ILE A 281 -9.21 18.77 -2.21
C ILE A 281 -9.94 18.55 -3.55
N ARG A 282 -9.30 17.86 -4.51
CA ARG A 282 -9.93 17.54 -5.78
C ARG A 282 -11.11 16.59 -5.61
N ASN A 283 -10.94 15.51 -4.85
CA ASN A 283 -12.00 14.55 -4.56
C ASN A 283 -13.20 15.23 -3.91
N TRP A 284 -12.95 16.11 -2.93
CA TRP A 284 -13.98 16.92 -2.31
C TRP A 284 -14.77 17.72 -3.35
N ASN A 285 -14.08 18.53 -4.16
CA ASN A 285 -14.72 19.40 -5.15
C ASN A 285 -15.31 18.64 -6.34
N PHE A 286 -14.88 17.41 -6.59
CA PHE A 286 -15.52 16.52 -7.56
C PHE A 286 -16.78 15.87 -7.01
N ARG A 287 -16.92 15.77 -5.69
CA ARG A 287 -18.08 15.14 -5.05
C ARG A 287 -19.15 16.14 -4.60
N VAL A 288 -18.72 17.31 -4.13
CA VAL A 288 -19.54 18.30 -3.42
C VAL A 288 -19.71 19.56 -4.27
N LYS A 289 -20.95 19.99 -4.49
CA LYS A 289 -21.29 21.28 -5.11
C LYS A 289 -21.33 22.40 -4.07
N PRO A 290 -21.26 23.68 -4.48
CA PRO A 290 -21.37 24.81 -3.56
C PRO A 290 -22.65 24.85 -2.70
N THR A 291 -23.76 24.27 -3.15
CA THR A 291 -25.04 24.24 -2.42
C THR A 291 -25.20 23.02 -1.51
N ASP A 292 -24.34 22.01 -1.64
CA ASP A 292 -24.41 20.80 -0.84
C ASP A 292 -23.93 21.08 0.60
N THR A 293 -24.49 20.38 1.58
CA THR A 293 -24.04 20.47 2.98
C THR A 293 -22.97 19.42 3.25
N VAL A 294 -21.89 19.79 3.94
CA VAL A 294 -20.88 18.84 4.40
C VAL A 294 -20.71 18.92 5.90
N TYR A 295 -20.94 17.81 6.58
CA TYR A 295 -20.58 17.63 7.98
C TYR A 295 -19.13 17.18 8.06
N PHE A 296 -18.23 18.08 8.46
CA PHE A 296 -16.82 17.78 8.58
C PHE A 296 -16.45 17.54 10.05
N LEU A 297 -16.00 16.32 10.37
CA LEU A 297 -15.83 15.89 11.77
C LEU A 297 -14.41 16.07 12.31
N GLY A 298 -13.71 17.10 11.86
CA GLY A 298 -12.47 17.55 12.48
C GLY A 298 -11.18 16.99 11.87
N ASP A 299 -10.07 17.46 12.41
CA ASP A 299 -8.69 17.24 11.98
C ASP A 299 -8.48 17.61 10.50
N LEU A 300 -8.79 18.89 10.18
CA LEU A 300 -8.68 19.43 8.83
C LEU A 300 -7.24 19.45 8.33
N ALA A 301 -6.34 20.02 9.12
CA ALA A 301 -4.96 20.28 8.72
C ALA A 301 -4.00 20.14 9.90
N HIS A 302 -2.80 19.62 9.65
CA HIS A 302 -1.75 19.52 10.65
C HIS A 302 -0.38 19.53 9.98
N GLY A 303 0.63 20.11 10.63
CA GLY A 303 2.01 20.08 10.15
C GLY A 303 2.66 21.46 10.08
N ARG A 304 4.00 21.48 10.17
CA ARG A 304 4.78 22.72 10.27
C ARG A 304 4.64 23.64 9.07
N ASN A 305 4.42 23.07 7.88
CA ASN A 305 4.32 23.79 6.61
C ASN A 305 2.89 23.77 6.06
N ALA A 306 1.90 23.34 6.86
CA ALA A 306 0.51 23.33 6.44
C ALA A 306 -0.01 24.77 6.29
N ARG A 307 -0.94 24.99 5.37
CA ARG A 307 -1.65 26.27 5.25
C ARG A 307 -2.53 26.48 6.49
N ARG A 308 -2.94 27.72 6.74
CA ARG A 308 -3.94 27.99 7.78
C ARG A 308 -5.26 27.32 7.43
N ALA A 309 -6.00 26.85 8.42
CA ALA A 309 -7.29 26.17 8.22
C ALA A 309 -8.26 26.98 7.34
N ALA A 310 -8.36 28.31 7.54
CA ALA A 310 -9.20 29.19 6.72
C ALA A 310 -8.82 29.17 5.22
N GLU A 311 -7.53 29.05 4.91
CA GLU A 311 -7.05 28.95 3.52
C GLU A 311 -7.48 27.61 2.90
N TYR A 312 -7.38 26.51 3.64
CA TYR A 312 -7.89 25.22 3.18
C TYR A 312 -9.41 25.22 3.00
N LEU A 313 -10.17 25.73 3.98
CA LEU A 313 -11.63 25.82 3.89
C LEU A 313 -12.08 26.64 2.68
N SER A 314 -11.35 27.70 2.31
CA SER A 314 -11.67 28.50 1.11
C SER A 314 -11.54 27.73 -0.22
N LEU A 315 -10.87 26.58 -0.22
CA LEU A 315 -10.68 25.71 -1.38
C LEU A 315 -11.72 24.59 -1.47
N LEU A 316 -12.57 24.43 -0.45
CA LEU A 316 -13.54 23.34 -0.35
C LEU A 316 -14.95 23.84 -0.66
N SER A 317 -15.59 23.25 -1.67
CA SER A 317 -16.98 23.56 -2.02
C SER A 317 -17.97 23.07 -0.96
N GLY A 318 -19.12 23.73 -0.86
CA GLY A 318 -20.25 23.34 -0.02
C GLY A 318 -20.41 24.20 1.23
N VAL A 319 -21.53 24.00 1.91
CA VAL A 319 -21.85 24.61 3.21
C VAL A 319 -21.33 23.69 4.30
N ILE A 320 -20.17 24.04 4.86
CA ILE A 320 -19.44 23.18 5.81
C ILE A 320 -19.95 23.41 7.24
N GLN A 321 -20.52 22.36 7.83
CA GLN A 321 -20.85 22.25 9.25
C GLN A 321 -19.68 21.56 9.94
N PHE A 322 -18.94 22.31 10.76
CA PHE A 322 -17.64 21.89 11.27
C PHE A 322 -17.75 21.46 12.74
N VAL A 323 -17.39 20.21 13.04
CA VAL A 323 -17.14 19.71 14.39
C VAL A 323 -15.62 19.66 14.58
N PRO A 324 -15.05 20.37 15.57
CA PRO A 324 -13.61 20.49 15.69
C PRO A 324 -12.97 19.18 16.15
N GLY A 325 -11.84 18.84 15.54
CA GLY A 325 -10.95 17.77 16.01
C GLY A 325 -9.84 18.29 16.91
N ASN A 326 -9.00 17.37 17.37
CA ASN A 326 -7.89 17.66 18.28
C ASN A 326 -6.83 18.60 17.67
N HIS A 327 -6.72 18.65 16.34
CA HIS A 327 -5.77 19.49 15.62
C HIS A 327 -6.36 20.82 15.14
N ASP A 328 -7.66 21.07 15.31
CA ASP A 328 -8.36 22.25 14.77
C ASP A 328 -8.41 23.44 15.74
N THR A 329 -7.31 23.68 16.46
CA THR A 329 -7.24 24.82 17.38
C THR A 329 -7.42 26.14 16.62
N GLY A 330 -8.41 26.94 17.02
CA GLY A 330 -8.65 28.26 16.42
C GLY A 330 -9.52 28.26 15.16
N VAL A 331 -10.17 27.15 14.82
CA VAL A 331 -11.18 27.09 13.74
C VAL A 331 -12.56 27.44 14.29
N ALA A 332 -13.28 28.33 13.61
CA ALA A 332 -14.67 28.62 13.93
C ALA A 332 -15.52 27.37 13.65
N HIS A 333 -16.29 26.93 14.64
CA HIS A 333 -17.05 25.68 14.58
C HIS A 333 -18.46 25.89 15.13
N THR A 334 -19.38 25.01 14.74
CA THR A 334 -20.80 25.10 15.09
C THR A 334 -21.12 24.48 16.44
N GLY A 335 -20.27 23.57 16.91
CA GLY A 335 -20.37 22.88 18.20
C GLY A 335 -19.38 21.72 18.26
N VAL A 336 -19.27 21.08 19.42
CA VAL A 336 -18.45 19.87 19.62
C VAL A 336 -19.17 18.59 19.16
N SER A 337 -20.45 18.69 18.83
CA SER A 337 -21.25 17.64 18.22
C SER A 337 -22.39 18.25 17.40
N ILE A 338 -22.92 17.48 16.46
CA ILE A 338 -24.09 17.85 15.67
C ILE A 338 -25.04 16.66 15.62
N GLU A 339 -26.32 16.91 15.85
CA GLU A 339 -27.36 15.90 15.68
C GLU A 339 -28.15 16.15 14.40
N VAL A 340 -28.31 15.11 13.58
CA VAL A 340 -28.98 15.19 12.27
C VAL A 340 -29.96 14.03 12.12
N SER A 341 -31.21 14.34 11.82
CA SER A 341 -32.15 13.34 11.27
C SER A 341 -32.07 13.37 9.75
N TRP A 342 -31.74 12.24 9.14
CA TRP A 342 -31.63 12.10 7.69
C TRP A 342 -32.36 10.84 7.22
N LYS A 343 -33.43 11.03 6.42
CA LYS A 343 -34.35 9.96 6.02
C LYS A 343 -34.86 9.18 7.25
N SER A 344 -34.65 7.88 7.30
CA SER A 344 -35.09 6.99 8.39
C SER A 344 -34.09 6.87 9.54
N GLN A 345 -32.95 7.58 9.49
CA GLN A 345 -31.89 7.46 10.47
C GLN A 345 -31.71 8.75 11.29
N ARG A 346 -31.27 8.58 12.53
CA ARG A 346 -30.85 9.65 13.43
C ARG A 346 -29.35 9.49 13.67
N PHE A 347 -28.58 10.54 13.42
CA PHE A 347 -27.14 10.55 13.54
C PHE A 347 -26.69 11.54 14.61
N LEU A 348 -25.82 11.09 15.51
CA LEU A 348 -25.00 11.96 16.34
C LEU A 348 -23.59 11.98 15.75
N MET A 349 -23.14 13.15 15.33
CA MET A 349 -21.83 13.35 14.73
C MET A 349 -20.90 13.99 15.76
N VAL A 350 -19.78 13.32 16.04
CA VAL A 350 -18.73 13.75 16.98
C VAL A 350 -17.36 13.55 16.31
N HIS A 351 -16.31 14.23 16.76
CA HIS A 351 -14.96 13.90 16.31
C HIS A 351 -14.47 12.62 16.99
N ASP A 352 -14.36 12.64 18.33
CA ASP A 352 -13.95 11.49 19.13
C ASP A 352 -15.18 10.64 19.51
N PRO A 353 -15.21 9.34 19.16
CA PRO A 353 -16.29 8.44 19.54
C PRO A 353 -16.48 8.24 21.06
N ALA A 354 -15.52 8.66 21.89
CA ALA A 354 -15.64 8.68 23.35
C ALA A 354 -16.53 9.81 23.87
N ASP A 355 -16.74 10.88 23.09
CA ASP A 355 -17.60 12.01 23.45
C ASP A 355 -19.10 11.72 23.26
N ALA A 356 -19.43 10.59 22.61
CA ALA A 356 -20.80 10.17 22.40
C ALA A 356 -21.38 9.51 23.66
N PRO A 357 -22.66 9.78 24.00
CA PRO A 357 -23.35 9.06 25.06
C PRO A 357 -23.38 7.54 24.79
N PRO A 358 -23.19 6.69 25.82
CA PRO A 358 -23.11 5.24 25.63
C PRO A 358 -24.39 4.63 25.05
N ASP A 359 -25.55 5.18 25.38
CA ASP A 359 -26.88 4.67 25.00
C ASP A 359 -27.58 5.56 23.96
N TYR A 360 -26.83 6.21 23.07
CA TYR A 360 -27.45 7.03 22.02
C TYR A 360 -28.40 6.18 21.14
N PRO A 361 -29.66 6.59 20.94
CA PRO A 361 -30.66 5.75 20.29
C PRO A 361 -30.45 5.60 18.76
N GLY A 362 -29.69 6.50 18.14
CA GLY A 362 -29.37 6.47 16.71
C GLY A 362 -27.99 5.89 16.41
N PHE A 363 -27.43 6.24 15.26
CA PHE A 363 -26.04 5.94 14.91
C PHE A 363 -25.11 7.07 15.33
N VAL A 364 -23.95 6.72 15.88
CA VAL A 364 -22.85 7.67 16.14
C VAL A 364 -21.89 7.63 14.96
N ILE A 365 -21.71 8.78 14.31
CA ILE A 365 -20.72 8.96 13.24
C ILE A 365 -19.50 9.69 13.83
N HIS A 366 -18.31 9.15 13.61
CA HIS A 366 -17.09 9.68 14.20
C HIS A 366 -15.87 9.68 13.27
N GLY A 367 -14.89 10.52 13.61
CA GLY A 367 -13.54 10.54 13.03
C GLY A 367 -12.52 9.93 13.98
N HIS A 368 -11.35 10.56 14.08
CA HIS A 368 -10.30 10.38 15.09
C HIS A 368 -9.56 9.03 15.09
N LEU A 369 -10.31 7.92 15.10
CA LEU A 369 -9.78 6.56 15.17
C LEU A 369 -9.60 5.99 13.77
N HIS A 370 -8.40 6.20 13.24
CA HIS A 370 -7.98 5.77 11.91
C HIS A 370 -8.05 4.23 11.67
N ASN A 371 -7.74 3.82 10.43
CA ASN A 371 -7.74 2.42 9.96
C ASN A 371 -6.74 1.45 10.64
N ASN A 372 -6.13 1.81 11.76
CA ASN A 372 -5.16 0.98 12.47
C ASN A 372 -5.79 -0.10 13.35
N GLN A 373 -7.09 0.04 13.68
CA GLN A 373 -7.85 -0.91 14.50
C GLN A 373 -9.20 -1.24 13.84
N PRO A 374 -9.19 -1.83 12.63
CA PRO A 374 -10.40 -2.02 11.84
C PRO A 374 -11.43 -2.97 12.49
N ASP A 375 -11.00 -3.84 13.40
CA ASP A 375 -11.90 -4.73 14.13
C ASP A 375 -12.69 -4.01 15.24
N GLU A 376 -12.12 -2.94 15.80
CA GLU A 376 -12.71 -2.17 16.90
C GLU A 376 -13.47 -0.94 16.40
N PHE A 377 -12.87 -0.21 15.45
CA PHE A 377 -13.42 1.01 14.84
C PHE A 377 -13.55 0.87 13.31
N PRO A 378 -14.34 -0.11 12.83
CA PRO A 378 -14.62 -0.29 11.40
C PRO A 378 -15.40 0.90 10.82
N PHE A 379 -15.46 0.99 9.49
CA PHE A 379 -16.40 1.87 8.79
C PHE A 379 -17.83 1.76 9.32
N LEU A 380 -18.35 0.54 9.47
CA LEU A 380 -19.68 0.30 10.04
C LEU A 380 -19.64 -0.81 11.09
N ASN A 381 -20.27 -0.55 12.23
CA ASN A 381 -20.58 -1.53 13.26
C ASN A 381 -22.07 -1.45 13.62
N MET A 382 -22.87 -2.40 13.12
CA MET A 382 -24.32 -2.42 13.36
C MET A 382 -24.69 -2.67 14.83
N GLU A 383 -23.93 -3.52 15.52
CA GLU A 383 -24.17 -3.88 16.92
C GLU A 383 -23.99 -2.66 17.86
N LYS A 384 -22.91 -1.90 17.66
CA LYS A 384 -22.62 -0.69 18.43
C LYS A 384 -23.27 0.58 17.86
N ARG A 385 -23.96 0.48 16.71
CA ARG A 385 -24.49 1.61 15.93
C ARG A 385 -23.44 2.71 15.71
N ARG A 386 -22.26 2.33 15.23
CA ARG A 386 -21.14 3.26 14.98
C ARG A 386 -20.73 3.28 13.52
N VAL A 387 -20.36 4.46 13.04
CA VAL A 387 -19.83 4.70 11.70
C VAL A 387 -18.54 5.51 11.80
N ASN A 388 -17.45 4.99 11.24
CA ASN A 388 -16.16 5.69 11.16
C ASN A 388 -16.01 6.34 9.78
N VAL A 389 -15.79 7.66 9.76
CA VAL A 389 -15.70 8.48 8.53
C VAL A 389 -14.34 9.16 8.35
N THR A 390 -13.30 8.66 9.03
CA THR A 390 -11.91 9.05 8.74
C THR A 390 -11.62 8.88 7.24
N ALA A 391 -10.84 9.81 6.66
CA ALA A 391 -10.65 9.89 5.22
C ALA A 391 -10.26 8.55 4.57
N GLU A 392 -9.34 7.79 5.16
CA GLU A 392 -8.92 6.50 4.62
C GLU A 392 -9.97 5.38 4.72
N VAL A 393 -10.89 5.45 5.69
CA VAL A 393 -11.93 4.43 5.90
C VAL A 393 -13.08 4.58 4.89
N VAL A 394 -13.39 5.81 4.49
CA VAL A 394 -14.40 6.14 3.46
C VAL A 394 -13.83 6.24 2.05
N GLY A 395 -12.54 5.94 1.86
CA GLY A 395 -11.90 5.94 0.54
C GLY A 395 -11.59 7.33 -0.01
N TYR A 396 -11.30 8.30 0.87
CA TYR A 396 -10.78 9.63 0.57
C TYR A 396 -11.73 10.54 -0.22
N VAL A 397 -13.03 10.23 -0.20
CA VAL A 397 -14.10 10.97 -0.88
C VAL A 397 -15.22 11.23 0.13
N PRO A 398 -15.83 12.44 0.17
CA PRO A 398 -16.97 12.69 1.05
C PRO A 398 -18.10 11.69 0.85
N LEU A 399 -18.50 11.02 1.95
CA LEU A 399 -19.53 9.99 1.93
C LEU A 399 -20.91 10.64 1.93
N SER A 400 -21.80 10.21 1.03
CA SER A 400 -23.18 10.71 1.02
C SER A 400 -23.97 10.13 2.19
N LEU A 401 -24.76 10.95 2.89
CA LEU A 401 -25.68 10.44 3.92
C LEU A 401 -26.77 9.53 3.32
N ASP A 402 -27.14 9.73 2.06
CA ASP A 402 -28.09 8.85 1.38
C ASP A 402 -27.52 7.44 1.19
N GLU A 403 -26.27 7.37 0.76
CA GLU A 403 -25.53 6.12 0.60
C GLU A 403 -25.30 5.44 1.95
N LEU A 404 -24.97 6.22 2.99
CA LEU A 404 -24.81 5.67 4.34
C LEU A 404 -26.12 5.05 4.86
N VAL A 405 -27.27 5.72 4.65
CA VAL A 405 -28.59 5.18 5.02
C VAL A 405 -28.90 3.90 4.24
N GLU A 406 -28.57 3.85 2.94
CA GLU A 406 -28.74 2.65 2.12
C GLU A 406 -27.89 1.47 2.62
N ILE A 407 -26.62 1.72 2.92
CA ILE A 407 -25.72 0.71 3.48
C ILE A 407 -26.27 0.20 4.82
N ILE A 408 -26.65 1.09 5.73
CA ILE A 408 -27.22 0.71 7.04
C ILE A 408 -28.48 -0.14 6.85
N GLY A 409 -29.38 0.27 5.94
CA GLY A 409 -30.63 -0.44 5.69
C GLY A 409 -30.46 -1.82 5.03
N ALA A 410 -29.41 -1.99 4.22
CA ALA A 410 -29.08 -3.27 3.59
C ALA A 410 -28.23 -4.19 4.47
N SER A 411 -27.65 -3.68 5.56
CA SER A 411 -26.75 -4.42 6.43
C SER A 411 -27.52 -5.37 7.35
N PRO A 412 -27.12 -6.66 7.43
CA PRO A 412 -27.66 -7.58 8.43
C PRO A 412 -27.36 -7.14 9.87
N ASP A 413 -28.14 -7.66 10.82
CA ASP A 413 -27.86 -7.48 12.24
C ASP A 413 -26.46 -8.00 12.60
N GLY A 414 -25.71 -7.21 13.37
CA GLY A 414 -24.34 -7.54 13.77
C GLY A 414 -23.29 -7.39 12.67
N ALA A 415 -23.65 -6.93 11.46
CA ALA A 415 -22.69 -6.70 10.39
C ALA A 415 -21.60 -5.70 10.81
N ARG A 416 -20.36 -5.99 10.39
CA ARG A 416 -19.19 -5.14 10.56
C ARG A 416 -18.41 -5.09 9.25
N PHE A 417 -18.11 -3.89 8.78
CA PHE A 417 -17.33 -3.69 7.55
C PHE A 417 -16.14 -2.78 7.85
N ALA A 418 -14.92 -3.28 7.67
CA ALA A 418 -13.70 -2.54 7.99
C ALA A 418 -13.61 -1.21 7.22
N THR A 419 -13.96 -1.22 5.93
CA THR A 419 -13.98 -0.02 5.08
C THR A 419 -15.33 0.15 4.37
N HIS A 420 -15.57 1.36 3.87
CA HIS A 420 -16.70 1.66 3.00
C HIS A 420 -16.71 0.79 1.73
N ALA A 421 -15.54 0.52 1.15
CA ALA A 421 -15.41 -0.36 0.00
C ALA A 421 -15.82 -1.80 0.31
N ASP A 422 -15.45 -2.32 1.49
CA ASP A 422 -15.85 -3.66 1.94
C ASP A 422 -17.38 -3.76 2.10
N ALA A 423 -18.01 -2.73 2.67
CA ALA A 423 -19.46 -2.67 2.80
C ALA A 423 -20.15 -2.73 1.43
N ARG A 424 -19.70 -1.91 0.47
CA ARG A 424 -20.26 -1.89 -0.89
C ARG A 424 -20.08 -3.23 -1.60
N ALA A 425 -18.90 -3.85 -1.48
CA ALA A 425 -18.60 -5.14 -2.09
C ALA A 425 -19.47 -6.26 -1.50
N ALA A 426 -19.60 -6.32 -0.16
CA ALA A 426 -20.40 -7.33 0.52
C ALA A 426 -21.90 -7.20 0.22
N LEU A 427 -22.40 -5.96 0.16
CA LEU A 427 -23.81 -5.65 -0.10
C LEU A 427 -24.16 -5.58 -1.59
N ARG A 428 -23.17 -5.70 -2.49
CA ARG A 428 -23.33 -5.60 -3.95
C ARG A 428 -23.95 -4.27 -4.40
N LEU A 429 -23.59 -3.18 -3.74
CA LEU A 429 -24.07 -1.84 -4.06
C LEU A 429 -23.28 -1.26 -5.26
N ALA A 430 -24.02 -0.67 -6.20
CA ALA A 430 -23.52 -0.22 -7.50
C ALA A 430 -22.68 1.06 -7.42
#